data_AF-A0A7W0F9N6-F1
#
_entry.id   AF-A0A7W0F9N6-F1
#
_cell.length_a   1.000
_cell.length_b   1.000
_cell.length_c   1.000
_cell.angle_alpha   90.00
_cell.angle_beta   90.00
_cell.angle_gamma   90.00
#
_symmetry.space_group_name_H-M   'P 1'
#
loop_
_entity.id
_entity.type
_entity.pdbx_description
1 polymer ?
#
loop_
_entity_poly.entity_id
_entity_poly.type
_entity_poly.pdbx_seq_one_letter_code
_entity_poly.pdbx_strand_id
1 'polypeptide(L)'
;MIFFAKRPALALIMSFVTAIVIGTLLLMLPASTPKGCGISFVDALFTSASATCVTGLIVRSTATGFTLFGKTVILLLIQLGGLGLMTFSVSLFLAFGKKISKAQEILLQDSLNEDSTRSAREILNFLLL
;
A
#
# COMPACT_ATOMS: atom_id res chain seq x y z
N MET A 1 -5.27 -7.85 -15.74
CA MET A 1 -4.46 -7.99 -14.51
C MET A 1 -2.94 -8.01 -14.73
N ILE A 2 -2.43 -8.16 -15.97
CA ILE A 2 -0.99 -8.38 -16.27
C ILE A 2 -0.16 -7.08 -16.49
N PHE A 3 -0.79 -5.91 -16.66
CA PHE A 3 -0.07 -4.65 -16.93
C PHE A 3 0.64 -4.02 -15.72
N PHE A 4 0.23 -4.37 -14.48
CA PHE A 4 0.75 -3.77 -13.25
C PHE A 4 2.23 -4.10 -12.98
N ALA A 5 2.74 -5.20 -13.53
CA ALA A 5 4.08 -5.70 -13.24
C ALA A 5 5.23 -4.93 -13.90
N LYS A 6 5.00 -4.19 -15.01
CA LYS A 6 6.09 -3.52 -15.75
C LYS A 6 6.40 -2.08 -15.27
N ARG A 7 5.45 -1.39 -14.64
CA ARG A 7 5.63 0.00 -14.13
C ARG A 7 4.92 0.17 -12.78
N PRO A 8 5.50 -0.33 -11.67
CA PRO A 8 4.84 -0.39 -10.37
C PRO A 8 4.43 0.99 -9.84
N ALA A 9 5.22 2.03 -10.12
CA ALA A 9 4.90 3.41 -9.76
C ALA A 9 3.65 3.94 -10.48
N LEU A 10 3.53 3.69 -11.80
CA LEU A 10 2.39 4.16 -12.60
C LEU A 10 1.10 3.47 -12.16
N ALA A 11 1.19 2.17 -11.89
CA ALA A 11 0.11 1.36 -11.35
C ALA A 11 -0.49 1.95 -10.07
N LEU A 12 0.37 2.42 -9.15
CA LEU A 12 -0.05 3.07 -7.92
C LEU A 12 -0.73 4.42 -8.18
N ILE A 13 -0.11 5.27 -9.00
CA ILE A 13 -0.68 6.58 -9.32
C ILE A 13 -2.09 6.40 -9.92
N MET A 14 -2.25 5.46 -10.86
CA MET A 14 -3.54 5.17 -11.48
C MET A 14 -4.57 4.64 -10.47
N SER A 15 -4.17 3.78 -9.52
CA SER A 15 -5.10 3.29 -8.49
C SER A 15 -5.56 4.41 -7.56
N PHE A 16 -4.66 5.30 -7.14
CA PHE A 16 -4.99 6.46 -6.31
C PHE A 16 -5.92 7.43 -7.04
N VAL A 17 -5.58 7.81 -8.28
CA VAL A 17 -6.42 8.70 -9.09
C VAL A 17 -7.82 8.12 -9.28
N THR A 18 -7.91 6.83 -9.60
CA THR A 18 -9.21 6.16 -9.79
C THR A 18 -10.02 6.13 -8.49
N ALA A 19 -9.39 5.81 -7.35
CA ALA A 19 -10.05 5.81 -6.05
C ALA A 19 -10.54 7.21 -5.65
N ILE A 20 -9.74 8.26 -5.89
CA ILE A 20 -10.11 9.65 -5.60
C ILE A 20 -11.29 10.09 -6.45
N VAL A 21 -11.29 9.78 -7.75
CA VAL A 21 -12.40 10.15 -8.66
C VAL A 21 -13.69 9.43 -8.24
N ILE A 22 -13.63 8.13 -7.98
CA ILE A 22 -14.78 7.34 -7.54
C ILE A 22 -15.30 7.85 -6.20
N GLY A 23 -14.41 8.10 -5.24
CA GLY A 23 -14.75 8.64 -3.93
C GLY A 23 -15.42 10.00 -4.01
N THR A 24 -14.89 10.90 -4.84
CA THR A 24 -15.47 12.23 -5.10
C THR A 24 -16.90 12.13 -5.64
N LEU A 25 -17.13 11.27 -6.65
CA LEU A 25 -18.45 11.05 -7.22
C LEU A 25 -19.43 10.49 -6.18
N LEU A 26 -19.00 9.51 -5.38
CA LEU A 26 -19.79 8.94 -4.28
C LEU A 26 -20.12 9.99 -3.21
N LEU A 27 -19.17 10.85 -2.84
CA LEU A 27 -19.35 11.90 -1.83
C LEU A 27 -20.28 13.02 -2.31
N MET A 28 -20.33 13.28 -3.62
CA MET A 28 -21.26 14.26 -4.21
C MET A 28 -22.70 13.75 -4.32
N LEU A 29 -22.97 12.45 -4.15
CA LEU A 29 -24.34 11.96 -4.18
C LEU A 29 -25.17 12.61 -3.04
N PRO A 30 -26.45 12.92 -3.28
CA PRO A 30 -27.33 13.47 -2.25
C PRO A 30 -27.57 12.50 -1.08
N ALA A 31 -27.24 11.21 -1.25
CA ALA A 31 -27.23 10.21 -0.18
C ALA A 31 -26.10 10.43 0.84
N SER A 32 -24.99 11.07 0.45
CA SER A 32 -23.78 11.25 1.25
C SER A 32 -23.86 12.44 2.20
N THR A 33 -24.67 13.44 1.87
CA THR A 33 -24.84 14.66 2.68
C THR A 33 -26.27 14.79 3.21
N PRO A 34 -26.49 15.39 4.39
CA PRO A 34 -27.83 15.69 4.89
C PRO A 34 -28.66 16.51 3.89
N LYS A 35 -29.99 16.31 3.91
CA LYS A 35 -30.92 17.00 2.99
C LYS A 35 -30.75 18.53 3.07
N GLY A 36 -30.57 19.18 1.92
CA GLY A 36 -30.38 20.63 1.82
C GLY A 36 -28.95 21.12 2.09
N CYS A 37 -28.00 20.22 2.38
CA CYS A 37 -26.61 20.55 2.72
C CYS A 37 -25.63 19.85 1.78
N GLY A 38 -25.80 20.02 0.46
CA GLY A 38 -24.87 19.48 -0.54
C GLY A 38 -23.41 19.91 -0.31
N ILE A 39 -22.47 19.12 -0.81
CA ILE A 39 -21.04 19.41 -0.75
C ILE A 39 -20.56 20.02 -2.07
N SER A 40 -19.66 21.00 -2.01
CA SER A 40 -19.01 21.54 -3.21
C SER A 40 -18.11 20.48 -3.84
N PHE A 41 -17.96 20.51 -5.17
CA PHE A 41 -17.06 19.59 -5.89
C PHE A 41 -15.63 19.63 -5.33
N VAL A 42 -15.12 20.83 -5.04
CA VAL A 42 -13.75 21.02 -4.51
C VAL A 42 -13.62 20.39 -3.13
N ASP A 43 -14.61 20.57 -2.26
CA ASP A 43 -14.61 20.00 -0.91
C ASP A 43 -14.71 18.46 -0.95
N ALA A 44 -15.53 17.93 -1.86
CA ALA A 44 -15.67 16.49 -2.07
C ALA A 44 -14.36 15.88 -2.59
N LEU A 45 -13.71 16.53 -3.57
CA LEU A 45 -12.43 16.12 -4.11
C LEU A 45 -11.34 16.14 -3.04
N PHE A 46 -11.26 17.23 -2.27
CA PHE A 46 -10.29 17.35 -1.19
C PHE A 46 -10.52 16.28 -0.12
N THR A 47 -11.77 16.07 0.31
CA THR A 47 -12.11 15.07 1.32
C THR A 47 -11.77 13.66 0.82
N SER A 48 -12.06 13.35 -0.45
CA SER A 48 -11.72 12.05 -1.04
C SER A 48 -10.21 11.84 -1.15
N ALA A 49 -9.45 12.86 -1.56
CA ALA A 49 -7.99 12.80 -1.65
C ALA A 49 -7.34 12.65 -0.27
N SER A 50 -7.80 13.44 0.70
CA SER A 50 -7.33 13.38 2.09
C SER A 50 -7.55 12.01 2.72
N ALA A 51 -8.75 11.42 2.52
CA ALA A 51 -9.10 10.10 2.99
C ALA A 51 -8.26 9.00 2.32
N THR A 52 -8.12 9.04 0.99
CA THR A 52 -7.31 8.07 0.22
C THR A 52 -5.83 8.13 0.57
N CYS A 53 -5.30 9.31 0.86
CA CYS A 53 -3.91 9.47 1.30
C CYS A 53 -3.73 9.29 2.82
N VAL A 54 -4.82 9.03 3.56
CA VAL A 54 -4.82 8.86 5.03
C VAL A 54 -4.18 10.06 5.76
N THR A 55 -4.37 11.27 5.22
CA THR A 55 -3.81 12.51 5.83
C THR A 55 -4.65 13.06 6.97
N GLY A 56 -5.96 12.77 6.97
CA GLY A 56 -6.87 13.15 8.05
C GLY A 56 -7.36 14.62 8.02
N LEU A 57 -7.08 15.36 6.95
CA LEU A 57 -7.56 16.73 6.77
C LEU A 57 -9.03 16.75 6.30
N ILE A 58 -9.85 17.60 6.89
CA ILE A 58 -11.28 17.72 6.56
C ILE A 58 -11.65 19.19 6.34
N VAL A 59 -12.38 19.49 5.26
CA VAL A 59 -12.87 20.85 4.97
C VAL A 59 -14.19 21.12 5.67
N ARG A 60 -15.03 20.08 5.79
CA ARG A 60 -16.30 20.12 6.51
C ARG A 60 -16.30 19.05 7.60
N SER A 61 -16.89 19.35 8.76
CA SER A 61 -16.96 18.41 9.88
C SER A 61 -17.55 17.07 9.44
N THR A 62 -16.77 15.99 9.50
CA THR A 62 -17.22 14.66 9.08
C THR A 62 -18.33 14.10 9.98
N ALA A 63 -18.34 14.53 11.25
CA ALA A 63 -19.29 14.05 12.25
C ALA A 63 -20.73 14.48 11.93
N THR A 64 -20.93 15.72 11.46
CA THR A 64 -22.25 16.32 11.21
C THR A 64 -22.53 16.58 9.72
N GLY A 65 -21.48 16.69 8.90
CA GLY A 65 -21.58 17.06 7.49
C GLY A 65 -21.88 15.91 6.53
N PHE A 66 -21.72 14.66 6.97
CA PHE A 66 -22.02 13.47 6.16
C PHE A 66 -23.03 12.54 6.84
N THR A 67 -23.85 11.90 6.01
CA THR A 67 -24.74 10.83 6.43
C THR A 67 -23.94 9.56 6.74
N LEU A 68 -24.64 8.53 7.22
CA LEU A 68 -24.05 7.21 7.45
C LEU A 68 -23.39 6.65 6.18
N PHE A 69 -24.02 6.84 5.01
CA PHE A 69 -23.47 6.44 3.72
C PHE A 69 -22.15 7.15 3.39
N GLY A 70 -22.11 8.49 3.52
CA GLY A 70 -20.90 9.27 3.28
C GLY A 70 -19.75 8.88 4.22
N LYS A 71 -20.05 8.63 5.50
CA LYS A 71 -19.06 8.13 6.48
C LYS A 71 -18.49 6.76 6.09
N THR A 72 -19.32 5.84 5.62
CA THR A 72 -18.87 4.53 5.13
C THR A 72 -17.96 4.65 3.91
N VAL A 73 -18.29 5.55 2.97
CA VAL A 73 -17.43 5.82 1.80
C VAL A 73 -16.06 6.35 2.24
N ILE A 74 -16.01 7.29 3.18
CA ILE A 74 -14.75 7.84 3.71
C ILE A 74 -13.92 6.74 4.40
N LEU A 75 -14.55 5.88 5.20
CA LEU A 75 -13.86 4.75 5.84
C LEU A 75 -13.27 3.77 4.82
N LEU A 76 -14.01 3.47 3.75
CA LEU A 76 -13.52 2.62 2.66
C LEU A 76 -12.32 3.27 1.94
N LEU A 77 -12.37 4.57 1.66
CA LEU A 77 -11.26 5.30 1.05
C LEU A 77 -10.01 5.27 1.94
N ILE A 78 -10.16 5.45 3.26
CA ILE A 78 -9.06 5.34 4.23
C ILE A 78 -8.45 3.93 4.19
N GLN A 79 -9.28 2.89 4.18
CA GLN A 79 -8.81 1.51 4.18
C GLN A 79 -8.07 1.15 2.88
N LEU A 80 -8.63 1.54 1.73
CA LEU A 80 -8.01 1.32 0.42
C LEU A 80 -6.69 2.10 0.28
N GLY A 81 -6.68 3.33 0.78
CA GLY A 81 -5.50 4.19 0.85
C GLY A 81 -4.35 3.58 1.65
N GLY A 82 -4.65 3.17 2.89
CA GLY A 82 -3.68 2.57 3.80
C GLY A 82 -3.08 1.27 3.26
N LEU A 83 -3.90 0.37 2.70
CA LEU A 83 -3.42 -0.88 2.10
C LEU A 83 -2.56 -0.64 0.86
N GLY A 84 -2.88 0.38 0.06
CA GLY A 84 -2.12 0.77 -1.13
C GLY A 84 -0.71 1.26 -0.80
N LEU A 85 -0.57 2.17 0.17
CA LEU A 85 0.72 2.69 0.61
C LEU A 85 1.62 1.58 1.21
N MET A 86 1.06 0.71 2.05
CA MET A 86 1.80 -0.38 2.68
C MET A 86 2.34 -1.37 1.64
N THR A 87 1.48 -1.78 0.70
CA THR A 87 1.87 -2.72 -0.36
C THR A 87 2.99 -2.15 -1.24
N PHE A 88 2.91 -0.87 -1.59
CA PHE A 88 3.95 -0.20 -2.35
C PHE A 88 5.25 -0.08 -1.58
N SER A 89 5.17 0.31 -0.30
CA SER A 89 6.34 0.45 0.57
C SER A 89 7.10 -0.87 0.69
N VAL A 90 6.38 -1.99 0.88
CA VAL A 90 6.96 -3.34 0.91
C VAL A 90 7.53 -3.74 -0.46
N SER A 91 6.82 -3.47 -1.56
CA SER A 91 7.32 -3.78 -2.91
C SER A 91 8.60 -3.01 -3.24
N LEU A 92 8.68 -1.75 -2.84
CA LEU A 92 9.85 -0.90 -3.00
C LEU A 92 11.01 -1.42 -2.13
N PHE A 93 10.74 -1.75 -0.87
CA PHE A 93 11.72 -2.34 0.03
C PHE A 93 12.27 -3.66 -0.52
N LEU A 94 11.42 -4.54 -1.06
CA LEU A 94 11.85 -5.77 -1.72
C LEU A 94 12.65 -5.50 -3.00
N ALA A 95 12.29 -4.49 -3.80
CA ALA A 95 13.02 -4.13 -5.01
C ALA A 95 14.43 -3.61 -4.72
N PHE A 96 14.59 -2.85 -3.63
CA PHE A 96 15.92 -2.38 -3.17
C PHE A 96 16.69 -3.47 -2.41
N GLY A 97 16.02 -4.28 -1.59
CA GLY A 97 16.63 -5.36 -0.80
C GLY A 97 17.00 -6.62 -1.60
N LYS A 98 16.43 -6.83 -2.79
CA LYS A 98 16.76 -7.98 -3.67
C LYS A 98 18.02 -7.80 -4.51
N LYS A 99 18.74 -6.68 -4.41
CA LYS A 99 20.09 -6.59 -5.00
C LYS A 99 21.11 -7.26 -4.08
N ILE A 100 20.99 -8.58 -3.88
CA ILE A 100 22.22 -9.35 -3.70
C ILE A 100 22.95 -9.18 -5.03
N SER A 101 24.08 -8.48 -4.99
CA SER A 101 24.91 -8.29 -6.17
C SER A 101 25.17 -9.68 -6.77
N LYS A 102 25.12 -9.84 -8.09
CA LYS A 102 25.50 -11.10 -8.74
C LYS A 102 26.90 -11.58 -8.29
N ALA A 103 27.75 -10.65 -7.85
CA ALA A 103 29.03 -10.94 -7.20
C ALA A 103 28.90 -11.64 -5.83
N GLN A 104 27.91 -11.27 -5.00
CA GLN A 104 27.64 -11.96 -3.73
C GLN A 104 27.02 -13.34 -3.94
N GLU A 105 26.22 -13.53 -4.99
CA GLU A 105 25.67 -14.84 -5.36
C GLU A 105 26.80 -15.82 -5.74
N ILE A 106 27.82 -15.36 -6.48
CA ILE A 106 29.01 -16.16 -6.85
C ILE A 106 29.87 -16.47 -5.62
N LEU A 107 30.13 -15.50 -4.73
CA LEU A 107 30.88 -15.75 -3.49
C LEU A 107 30.17 -16.73 -2.55
N LEU A 108 28.84 -16.66 -2.47
CA LEU A 108 28.04 -17.63 -1.71
C LEU A 108 28.08 -19.03 -2.35
N GLN A 109 28.12 -19.12 -3.68
CA GLN A 109 28.24 -20.39 -4.38
C GLN A 109 29.63 -21.03 -4.19
N ASP A 110 30.69 -20.22 -4.13
CA ASP A 110 32.06 -20.66 -3.81
C ASP A 110 32.16 -21.15 -2.35
N SER A 111 31.58 -20.39 -1.41
CA SER A 111 31.54 -20.75 0.03
C SER A 111 30.75 -22.04 0.30
N LEU A 112 29.73 -22.32 -0.52
CA LEU A 112 28.91 -23.53 -0.40
C LEU A 112 29.53 -24.76 -1.08
N ASN A 113 30.54 -24.57 -1.92
CA ASN A 113 31.17 -25.66 -2.68
C ASN A 113 32.45 -26.21 -1.99
N GLU A 114 33.01 -25.53 -0.98
CA GLU A 114 34.19 -26.02 -0.25
C GLU A 114 33.94 -26.60 1.17
N ASP A 115 32.79 -26.40 1.84
CA ASP A 115 32.73 -26.69 3.29
C ASP A 115 31.58 -27.58 3.82
N SER A 116 30.80 -28.24 2.96
CA SER A 116 29.64 -29.02 3.46
C SER A 116 29.92 -30.48 3.84
N THR A 117 31.10 -31.06 3.55
CA THR A 117 31.35 -32.51 3.78
C THR A 117 32.30 -32.83 4.93
N ARG A 118 33.10 -31.89 5.45
CA ARG A 118 33.98 -32.11 6.61
C ARG A 118 33.36 -31.71 7.96
N SER A 119 32.63 -30.60 8.00
CA SER A 119 32.14 -30.01 9.27
C SER A 119 31.04 -30.85 9.95
N ALA A 120 30.22 -31.57 9.18
CA ALA A 120 29.16 -32.41 9.75
C ALA A 120 29.70 -33.60 10.57
N ARG A 121 30.87 -34.16 10.23
CA ARG A 121 31.50 -35.25 11.02
C ARG A 121 32.20 -34.75 12.27
N GLU A 122 32.78 -33.55 12.24
CA GLU A 122 33.42 -32.94 13.42
C GLU A 122 32.39 -32.52 14.46
N ILE A 123 31.25 -31.96 14.03
CA ILE A 123 30.14 -31.61 14.94
C ILE A 123 29.52 -32.86 15.55
N LEU A 124 29.43 -33.97 14.80
CA LEU A 124 28.88 -35.24 15.31
C LEU A 124 29.79 -35.90 16.37
N ASN A 125 31.11 -35.83 16.21
CA ASN A 125 32.07 -36.38 17.18
C ASN A 125 32.16 -35.54 18.47
N PHE A 126 31.96 -34.22 18.38
CA PHE A 126 31.94 -33.35 19.56
C PHE A 126 30.67 -33.51 20.41
N LEU A 127 29.58 -33.99 19.81
CA LEU A 127 28.29 -34.21 20.48
C LEU A 127 28.13 -35.62 21.07
N LEU A 128 29.03 -36.55 20.71
CA LEU A 128 29.07 -37.95 21.19
C LEU A 128 30.20 -38.22 22.21
N LEU A 129 30.86 -37.19 22.73
CA LEU A 129 31.90 -37.27 23.77
C LEU A 129 31.50 -36.40 24.96
#